data_AF-A0A957SQH1-F1
#
_entry.id   AF-A0A957SQH1-F1
#
_cell.length_a   1.000
_cell.length_b   1.000
_cell.length_c   1.000
_cell.angle_alpha   90.00
_cell.angle_beta   90.00
_cell.angle_gamma   90.00
#
_symmetry.space_group_name_H-M   'P 1'
#
loop_
_entity.id
_entity.type
_entity.pdbx_description
1 polymer ?
#
loop_
_entity_poly.entity_id
_entity_poly.type
_entity_poly.pdbx_seq_one_letter_code
_entity_poly.pdbx_strand_id
1 'polypeptide(L)'
;DLRRNVDELMTQGFGVAAAQDGYLLLRQGEPNQMLPAAFYDAWRVDNFQPQNPSLAHSAADFGDELRLLDVRVTRDRYGELVVQTFWQALRSIDRDIHFYIGYLDREGNVLYDTQFYPPVANLWYSTVLWQSQDSDRASSVQRTVLVQTLPWTLDAERFTLVLGAFDATAGRDWYSGQRLLVTAAPSAMPILENGALLRLGGYARNAAGDWQAIELDAAKPARRTDARFADQIVLDGVTPPALDDGAIDKAITFTLAWRAIAPPPDDY
;
A
#
# COMPACT_ATOMS: atom_id res chain seq x y z
N ASP A 1 19.13 10.05 6.99
CA ASP A 1 17.77 10.57 6.81
C ASP A 1 17.88 11.98 6.23
N LEU A 2 17.36 12.18 5.02
CA LEU A 2 17.45 13.45 4.29
C LEU A 2 16.73 14.59 5.03
N ARG A 3 15.57 14.31 5.65
CA ARG A 3 14.79 15.32 6.37
C ARG A 3 15.58 15.87 7.55
N ARG A 4 16.15 14.97 8.35
CA ARG A 4 17.00 15.34 9.49
C ARG A 4 18.18 16.22 9.07
N ASN A 5 18.85 15.91 7.98
CA ASN A 5 19.96 16.74 7.49
C ASN A 5 19.48 18.15 7.09
N VAL A 6 18.27 18.27 6.54
CA VAL A 6 17.66 19.58 6.24
C VAL A 6 17.34 20.34 7.52
N ASP A 7 16.74 19.69 8.51
CA ASP A 7 16.47 20.31 9.82
C ASP A 7 17.77 20.80 10.48
N GLU A 8 18.85 19.99 10.42
CA GLU A 8 20.18 20.38 10.89
C GLU A 8 20.72 21.63 10.17
N LEU A 9 20.64 21.68 8.83
CA LEU A 9 21.04 22.86 8.06
C LEU A 9 20.24 24.10 8.45
N MET A 10 18.93 23.95 8.68
CA MET A 10 18.07 25.06 9.11
C MET A 10 18.49 25.61 10.47
N THR A 11 18.88 24.75 11.42
CA THR A 11 19.45 25.19 12.70
C THR A 11 20.81 25.89 12.57
N GLN A 12 21.55 25.63 11.49
CA GLN A 12 22.86 26.25 11.18
C GLN A 12 22.74 27.57 10.41
N GLY A 13 21.54 28.15 10.32
CA GLY A 13 21.31 29.45 9.70
C GLY A 13 21.02 29.40 8.20
N PHE A 14 20.68 28.22 7.66
CA PHE A 14 20.02 28.13 6.36
C PHE A 14 18.52 28.36 6.50
N GLY A 15 17.89 28.92 5.48
CA GLY A 15 16.43 29.00 5.37
C GLY A 15 15.94 28.64 3.98
N VAL A 16 14.63 28.56 3.82
CA VAL A 16 13.91 28.19 2.60
C VAL A 16 13.92 29.35 1.61
N ALA A 17 14.79 29.28 0.61
CA ALA A 17 14.87 30.27 -0.47
C ALA A 17 13.80 30.06 -1.54
N ALA A 18 13.48 28.79 -1.82
CA ALA A 18 12.39 28.38 -2.69
C ALA A 18 11.94 26.97 -2.33
N ALA A 19 10.64 26.69 -2.41
CA ALA A 19 10.12 25.36 -2.22
C ALA A 19 8.78 25.19 -2.94
N GLN A 20 8.69 24.17 -3.79
CA GLN A 20 7.51 23.89 -4.61
C GLN A 20 7.58 22.44 -5.09
N ASP A 21 6.43 21.75 -5.08
CA ASP A 21 6.28 20.42 -5.68
C ASP A 21 7.38 19.43 -5.20
N GLY A 22 7.62 19.39 -3.89
CA GLY A 22 8.61 18.52 -3.26
C GLY A 22 10.08 18.97 -3.43
N TYR A 23 10.36 19.98 -4.26
CA TYR A 23 11.69 20.56 -4.38
C TYR A 23 11.93 21.59 -3.29
N LEU A 24 13.14 21.56 -2.69
CA LEU A 24 13.56 22.46 -1.64
C LEU A 24 14.94 23.05 -1.96
N LEU A 25 15.01 24.37 -2.00
CA LEU A 25 16.25 25.12 -2.08
C LEU A 25 16.50 25.84 -0.76
N LEU A 26 17.61 25.50 -0.12
CA LEU A 26 18.09 26.17 1.08
C LEU A 26 19.18 27.19 0.73
N ARG A 27 19.18 28.33 1.42
CA ARG A 27 20.21 29.36 1.31
C ARG A 27 20.64 29.82 2.69
N GLN A 28 21.96 29.95 2.89
CA GLN A 28 22.52 30.48 4.12
C GLN A 28 22.12 31.96 4.30
N GLY A 29 21.67 32.31 5.51
CA GLY A 29 21.20 33.67 5.84
C GLY A 29 19.77 33.97 5.38
N GLU A 30 19.06 33.00 4.78
CA GLU A 30 17.64 33.16 4.45
C GLU A 30 16.80 33.12 5.74
N PRO A 31 15.96 34.14 6.01
CA PRO A 31 15.18 34.18 7.25
C PRO A 31 13.99 33.23 7.28
N ASN A 32 13.50 32.77 6.12
CA ASN A 32 12.31 31.92 6.08
C ASN A 32 12.63 30.50 6.57
N GLN A 33 11.99 30.08 7.67
CA GLN A 33 12.15 28.75 8.26
C GLN A 33 10.93 27.85 8.03
N MET A 34 9.93 28.32 7.28
CA MET A 34 8.69 27.58 7.05
C MET A 34 8.64 27.07 5.60
N LEU A 35 8.27 25.79 5.46
CA LEU A 35 7.94 25.23 4.16
C LEU A 35 6.59 25.80 3.68
N PRO A 36 6.54 26.44 2.51
CA PRO A 36 5.30 26.98 1.96
C PRO A 36 4.34 25.85 1.55
N ALA A 37 3.03 26.13 1.50
CA ALA A 37 2.01 25.14 1.14
C ALA A 37 2.27 24.45 -0.21
N ALA A 38 2.83 25.18 -1.18
CA ALA A 38 3.16 24.68 -2.52
C ALA A 38 4.26 23.60 -2.53
N PHE A 39 5.09 23.51 -1.48
CA PHE A 39 6.05 22.42 -1.33
C PHE A 39 5.34 21.06 -1.27
N TYR A 40 4.17 21.00 -0.63
CA TYR A 40 3.46 19.75 -0.40
C TYR A 40 2.67 19.25 -1.62
N ASP A 41 2.62 20.02 -2.72
CA ASP A 41 1.85 19.65 -3.90
C ASP A 41 2.38 18.36 -4.57
N ALA A 42 3.65 17.99 -4.36
CA ALA A 42 4.22 16.72 -4.83
C ALA A 42 3.50 15.46 -4.34
N TRP A 43 2.79 15.56 -3.22
CA TRP A 43 2.05 14.46 -2.63
C TRP A 43 0.55 14.63 -2.77
N ARG A 44 0.06 15.73 -3.36
CA ARG A 44 -1.37 15.99 -3.50
C ARG A 44 -1.81 15.63 -4.90
N VAL A 45 -2.96 14.97 -5.00
CA VAL A 45 -3.53 14.58 -6.29
C VAL A 45 -4.88 15.24 -6.45
N ASP A 46 -4.95 16.19 -7.39
CA ASP A 46 -6.20 16.83 -7.76
C ASP A 46 -6.98 15.96 -8.76
N ASN A 47 -8.31 16.04 -8.71
CA ASN A 47 -9.21 15.32 -9.62
C ASN A 47 -8.95 13.81 -9.69
N PHE A 48 -8.59 13.21 -8.55
CA PHE A 48 -8.27 11.79 -8.47
C PHE A 48 -9.45 10.91 -8.93
N GLN A 49 -9.14 9.89 -9.71
CA GLN A 49 -10.07 8.84 -10.13
C GLN A 49 -9.44 7.48 -9.84
N PRO A 50 -10.08 6.63 -8.99
CA PRO A 50 -9.60 5.29 -8.72
C PRO A 50 -9.54 4.45 -10.00
N GLN A 51 -8.45 3.69 -10.18
CA GLN A 51 -8.28 2.78 -11.30
C GLN A 51 -8.49 1.32 -10.89
N ASN A 52 -8.24 0.97 -9.64
CA ASN A 52 -8.53 -0.36 -9.12
C ASN A 52 -10.05 -0.54 -8.92
N PRO A 53 -10.71 -1.46 -9.66
CA PRO A 53 -12.15 -1.65 -9.55
C PRO A 53 -12.59 -2.10 -8.15
N SER A 54 -11.82 -2.92 -7.46
CA SER A 54 -12.19 -3.39 -6.12
C SER A 54 -12.27 -2.23 -5.13
N LEU A 55 -11.29 -1.31 -5.17
CA LEU A 55 -11.26 -0.13 -4.30
C LEU A 55 -12.25 0.97 -4.74
N ALA A 56 -12.56 1.05 -6.04
CA ALA A 56 -13.58 1.98 -6.54
C ALA A 56 -15.00 1.66 -6.02
N HIS A 57 -15.31 0.37 -5.81
CA HIS A 57 -16.62 -0.07 -5.34
C HIS A 57 -16.70 -0.17 -3.81
N SER A 58 -15.61 -0.54 -3.15
CA SER A 58 -15.54 -0.72 -1.70
C SER A 58 -14.22 -0.18 -1.19
N ALA A 59 -14.29 0.83 -0.31
CA ALA A 59 -13.08 1.41 0.27
C ALA A 59 -12.38 0.42 1.22
N ALA A 60 -11.07 0.60 1.39
CA ALA A 60 -10.34 0.00 2.49
C ALA A 60 -9.99 1.07 3.53
N ASP A 61 -10.49 0.90 4.76
CA ASP A 61 -10.34 1.87 5.85
C ASP A 61 -9.42 1.32 6.93
N PHE A 62 -8.53 2.17 7.44
CA PHE A 62 -7.60 1.89 8.53
C PHE A 62 -8.00 2.76 9.73
N GLY A 63 -8.54 2.11 10.76
CA GLY A 63 -9.16 2.76 11.90
C GLY A 63 -10.38 3.59 11.47
N ASP A 64 -10.50 4.78 12.05
CA ASP A 64 -11.47 5.81 11.67
C ASP A 64 -10.80 7.02 11.00
N GLU A 65 -9.53 6.88 10.60
CA GLU A 65 -8.64 8.00 10.26
C GLU A 65 -8.26 8.03 8.80
N LEU A 66 -8.01 6.87 8.19
CA LEU A 66 -7.45 6.77 6.85
C LEU A 66 -8.27 5.86 5.97
N ARG A 67 -8.43 6.28 4.72
CA ARG A 67 -9.02 5.50 3.65
C ARG A 67 -8.01 5.34 2.51
N LEU A 68 -7.77 4.11 2.11
CA LEU A 68 -7.08 3.77 0.87
C LEU A 68 -8.09 3.84 -0.28
N LEU A 69 -7.79 4.69 -1.26
CA LEU A 69 -8.61 4.93 -2.43
C LEU A 69 -8.19 4.08 -3.63
N ASP A 70 -6.89 3.83 -3.79
CA ASP A 70 -6.35 3.10 -4.94
C ASP A 70 -4.91 2.64 -4.68
N VAL A 71 -4.47 1.66 -5.46
CA VAL A 71 -3.10 1.16 -5.47
C VAL A 71 -2.66 0.92 -6.90
N ARG A 72 -1.48 1.41 -7.25
CA ARG A 72 -0.88 1.21 -8.57
C ARG A 72 0.50 0.61 -8.40
N VAL A 73 0.70 -0.53 -9.06
CA VAL A 73 1.98 -1.23 -9.16
C VAL A 73 2.54 -0.91 -10.54
N THR A 74 3.64 -0.17 -10.56
CA THR A 74 4.24 0.36 -11.78
C THR A 74 5.75 0.14 -11.75
N ARG A 75 6.44 0.65 -12.77
CA ARG A 75 7.90 0.72 -12.81
C ARG A 75 8.37 2.13 -13.07
N ASP A 76 9.57 2.41 -12.59
CA ASP A 76 10.27 3.63 -12.94
C ASP A 76 10.91 3.53 -14.35
N ARG A 77 11.68 4.56 -14.76
CA ARG A 77 12.33 4.58 -16.08
C ARG A 77 13.44 3.53 -16.25
N TYR A 78 13.93 2.94 -15.15
CA TYR A 78 14.96 1.91 -15.14
C TYR A 78 14.36 0.49 -15.01
N GLY A 79 13.04 0.38 -14.89
CA GLY A 79 12.35 -0.90 -14.76
C GLY A 79 12.20 -1.40 -13.33
N GLU A 80 12.54 -0.57 -12.34
CA GLU A 80 12.44 -0.88 -10.93
C GLU A 80 10.99 -0.75 -10.47
N LEU A 81 10.55 -1.66 -9.60
CA LEU A 81 9.21 -1.69 -9.03
C LEU A 81 8.94 -0.43 -8.20
N VAL A 82 7.82 0.24 -8.47
CA VAL A 82 7.30 1.34 -7.67
C VAL A 82 5.84 1.04 -7.32
N VAL A 83 5.49 1.13 -6.05
CA VAL A 83 4.10 1.08 -5.59
C VAL A 83 3.65 2.47 -5.18
N GLN A 84 2.52 2.88 -5.76
CA GLN A 84 1.82 4.11 -5.44
C GLN A 84 0.51 3.75 -4.74
N THR A 85 0.26 4.38 -3.61
CA THR A 85 -0.96 4.25 -2.83
C THR A 85 -1.60 5.62 -2.69
N PHE A 86 -2.91 5.68 -2.86
CA PHE A 86 -3.67 6.93 -2.86
C PHE A 86 -4.59 6.94 -1.65
N TRP A 87 -4.49 7.97 -0.84
CA TRP A 87 -5.08 8.01 0.48
C TRP A 87 -5.95 9.23 0.68
N GLN A 88 -6.80 9.11 1.69
CA GLN A 88 -7.63 10.19 2.16
C GLN A 88 -7.75 10.13 3.68
N ALA A 89 -7.56 11.27 4.34
CA ALA A 89 -7.89 11.40 5.75
C ALA A 89 -9.42 11.50 5.92
N LEU A 90 -9.99 10.67 6.78
CA LEU A 90 -11.42 10.64 7.10
C LEU A 90 -11.81 11.67 8.17
N ARG A 91 -10.86 12.02 9.05
CA ARG A 91 -10.97 13.06 10.09
C ARG A 91 -9.62 13.70 10.36
N SER A 92 -9.59 14.77 11.17
CA SER A 92 -8.34 15.41 11.55
C SER A 92 -7.47 14.41 12.29
N ILE A 93 -6.21 14.32 11.88
CA ILE A 93 -5.22 13.41 12.46
C ILE A 93 -4.24 14.28 13.24
N ASP A 94 -4.00 13.94 14.51
CA ASP A 94 -3.19 14.71 15.45
C ASP A 94 -1.79 14.11 15.67
N ARG A 95 -1.46 13.05 14.94
CA ARG A 95 -0.19 12.34 14.98
C ARG A 95 0.24 11.87 13.61
N ASP A 96 1.49 11.44 13.51
CA ASP A 96 2.05 10.90 12.29
C ASP A 96 1.77 9.41 12.15
N ILE A 97 1.04 9.07 11.08
CA ILE A 97 0.81 7.69 10.66
C ILE A 97 1.75 7.40 9.50
N HIS A 98 2.53 6.33 9.64
CA HIS A 98 3.44 5.83 8.62
C HIS A 98 2.85 4.59 7.94
N PHE A 99 3.26 4.38 6.69
CA PHE A 99 2.81 3.26 5.86
C PHE A 99 3.88 2.17 5.77
N TYR A 100 3.46 0.94 6.05
CA TYR A 100 4.22 -0.28 5.82
C TYR A 100 3.77 -0.92 4.52
N ILE A 101 4.68 -1.08 3.56
CA ILE A 101 4.41 -1.77 2.30
C ILE A 101 5.39 -2.92 2.19
N GLY A 102 4.87 -4.14 2.07
CA GLY A 102 5.64 -5.37 1.98
C GLY A 102 5.41 -6.10 0.67
N TYR A 103 6.46 -6.76 0.19
CA TYR A 103 6.43 -7.65 -0.97
C TYR A 103 6.76 -9.05 -0.49
N LEU A 104 5.80 -9.97 -0.59
CA LEU A 104 5.96 -11.35 -0.13
C LEU A 104 6.18 -12.31 -1.30
N ASP A 105 6.95 -13.36 -1.08
CA ASP A 105 7.09 -14.47 -2.04
C ASP A 105 5.84 -15.39 -2.03
N ARG A 106 5.97 -16.59 -2.60
CA ARG A 106 4.86 -17.56 -2.71
C ARG A 106 4.55 -18.24 -1.38
N GLU A 107 5.58 -18.34 -0.54
CA GLU A 107 5.58 -18.98 0.76
C GLU A 107 5.18 -17.98 1.87
N GLY A 108 5.10 -16.69 1.56
CA GLY A 108 4.74 -15.62 2.48
C GLY A 108 5.96 -14.94 3.13
N ASN A 109 7.18 -15.30 2.73
CA ASN A 109 8.37 -14.63 3.26
C ASN A 109 8.50 -13.23 2.65
N VAL A 110 8.98 -12.28 3.46
CA VAL A 110 9.27 -10.91 3.01
C VAL A 110 10.46 -10.93 2.04
N LEU A 111 10.21 -10.57 0.79
CA LEU A 111 11.26 -10.28 -0.20
C LEU A 111 11.87 -8.91 0.08
N TYR A 112 11.01 -7.90 0.28
CA TYR A 112 11.37 -6.51 0.54
C TYR A 112 10.21 -5.83 1.28
N ASP A 113 10.52 -4.78 2.06
CA ASP A 113 9.53 -3.93 2.70
C ASP A 113 10.02 -2.48 2.84
N THR A 114 9.17 -1.61 3.40
CA THR A 114 9.48 -0.20 3.65
C THR A 114 10.00 0.10 5.06
N GLN A 115 10.40 -0.90 5.85
CA GLN A 115 10.87 -0.67 7.22
C GLN A 115 12.12 0.21 7.25
N PHE A 116 13.11 -0.10 6.40
CA PHE A 116 14.37 0.64 6.34
C PHE A 116 14.37 1.76 5.30
N TYR A 117 13.41 1.73 4.39
CA TYR A 117 13.28 2.66 3.27
C TYR A 117 11.83 3.14 3.18
N PRO A 118 11.40 4.00 4.14
CA PRO A 118 10.03 4.47 4.18
C PRO A 118 9.69 5.30 2.93
N PRO A 119 8.41 5.33 2.52
CA PRO A 119 7.93 6.28 1.53
C PRO A 119 8.38 7.70 1.83
N VAL A 120 8.75 8.47 0.80
CA VAL A 120 9.23 9.84 0.96
C VAL A 120 8.17 10.73 1.64
N ALA A 121 6.88 10.44 1.42
CA ALA A 121 5.78 11.12 2.09
C ALA A 121 5.86 11.04 3.62
N ASN A 122 6.30 9.91 4.20
CA ASN A 122 6.46 9.75 5.65
C ASN A 122 7.51 10.72 6.22
N LEU A 123 8.47 11.16 5.41
CA LEU A 123 9.55 12.05 5.84
C LEU A 123 9.19 13.53 5.71
N TRP A 124 8.30 13.87 4.76
CA TRP A 124 8.08 15.27 4.35
C TRP A 124 6.65 15.75 4.47
N TYR A 125 5.66 14.87 4.38
CA TYR A 125 4.25 15.25 4.37
C TYR A 125 3.44 14.48 5.41
N SER A 126 3.71 14.85 6.67
CA SER A 126 3.01 14.43 7.88
C SER A 126 1.49 14.32 7.69
N THR A 127 0.88 13.27 8.24
CA THR A 127 -0.58 13.06 8.19
C THR A 127 -1.36 14.14 8.93
N VAL A 128 -0.72 14.84 9.87
CA VAL A 128 -1.29 16.03 10.54
C VAL A 128 -1.60 17.15 9.54
N LEU A 129 -0.87 17.20 8.42
CA LEU A 129 -1.05 18.21 7.36
C LEU A 129 -2.14 17.85 6.34
N TRP A 130 -2.70 16.63 6.40
CA TRP A 130 -3.63 16.16 5.35
C TRP A 130 -5.01 16.82 5.42
N GLN A 131 -5.38 17.36 6.58
CA GLN A 131 -6.60 18.14 6.77
C GLN A 131 -6.35 19.59 7.22
N SER A 132 -5.08 20.03 7.19
CA SER A 132 -4.68 21.37 7.59
C SER A 132 -5.13 22.44 6.56
N GLN A 133 -6.21 23.12 6.95
CA GLN A 133 -6.62 24.51 6.67
C GLN A 133 -6.66 25.02 5.23
N ASP A 134 -7.89 25.17 4.73
CA ASP A 134 -8.32 26.45 4.17
C ASP A 134 -9.64 26.81 4.89
N SER A 135 -9.53 27.48 6.04
CA SER A 135 -10.68 27.89 6.86
C SER A 135 -11.61 28.89 6.18
N ASP A 136 -11.21 29.42 5.02
CA ASP A 136 -11.99 30.34 4.18
C ASP A 136 -12.75 29.66 3.05
N ARG A 137 -12.60 28.34 2.87
CA ARG A 137 -13.46 27.58 1.95
C ARG A 137 -14.39 26.70 2.75
N ALA A 138 -15.67 27.07 2.75
CA ALA A 138 -16.81 26.28 3.24
C ALA A 138 -17.01 24.93 2.48
N SER A 139 -15.96 24.38 1.89
CA SER A 139 -15.93 23.07 1.26
C SER A 139 -14.74 22.33 1.84
N SER A 140 -15.03 21.43 2.79
CA SER A 140 -14.14 20.37 3.23
C SER A 140 -13.85 19.45 2.05
N VAL A 141 -13.01 19.90 1.12
CA VAL A 141 -12.53 19.06 0.01
C VAL A 141 -11.58 18.05 0.64
N GLN A 142 -12.05 16.82 0.73
CA GLN A 142 -11.21 15.69 1.10
C GLN A 142 -10.11 15.56 0.03
N ARG A 143 -8.87 15.79 0.43
CA ARG A 143 -7.72 15.81 -0.46
C ARG A 143 -7.14 14.41 -0.61
N THR A 144 -6.87 14.00 -1.85
CA THR A 144 -6.16 12.75 -2.12
C THR A 144 -4.67 12.97 -1.94
N VAL A 145 -4.03 12.08 -1.18
CA VAL A 145 -2.59 12.08 -0.92
C VAL A 145 -1.93 10.86 -1.55
N LEU A 146 -0.87 11.08 -2.32
CA LEU A 146 -0.01 10.06 -2.89
C LEU A 146 1.08 9.68 -1.90
N VAL A 147 1.17 8.38 -1.60
CA VAL A 147 2.29 7.77 -0.90
C VAL A 147 2.93 6.75 -1.84
N GLN A 148 4.21 6.92 -2.14
CA GLN A 148 4.94 6.06 -3.06
C GLN A 148 6.19 5.47 -2.43
N THR A 149 6.50 4.21 -2.76
CA THR A 149 7.75 3.58 -2.37
C THR A 149 8.93 4.18 -3.15
N LEU A 150 10.14 4.02 -2.63
CA LEU A 150 11.32 4.14 -3.48
C LEU A 150 11.31 3.03 -4.56
N PRO A 151 11.99 3.24 -5.70
CA PRO A 151 12.15 2.20 -6.70
C PRO A 151 12.94 1.01 -6.15
N TRP A 152 12.50 -0.21 -6.48
CA TRP A 152 13.12 -1.45 -6.04
C TRP A 152 13.42 -2.39 -7.21
N THR A 153 14.66 -2.85 -7.32
CA THR A 153 14.98 -4.01 -8.14
C THR A 153 14.53 -5.28 -7.42
N LEU A 154 13.41 -5.85 -7.87
CA LEU A 154 12.84 -7.08 -7.30
C LEU A 154 13.26 -8.32 -8.11
N ASP A 155 14.14 -9.16 -7.60
CA ASP A 155 14.54 -10.41 -8.25
C ASP A 155 13.50 -11.53 -8.04
N ALA A 156 12.29 -11.31 -8.57
CA ALA A 156 11.19 -12.27 -8.54
C ALA A 156 10.32 -12.14 -9.79
N GLU A 157 9.75 -13.26 -10.23
CA GLU A 157 8.75 -13.30 -11.32
C GLU A 157 7.36 -12.88 -10.85
N ARG A 158 7.06 -13.11 -9.56
CA ARG A 158 5.80 -12.78 -8.91
C ARG A 158 6.02 -12.37 -7.46
N PHE A 159 5.09 -11.60 -6.90
CA PHE A 159 5.04 -11.28 -5.48
C PHE A 159 3.59 -11.04 -5.02
N THR A 160 3.36 -11.07 -3.71
CA THR A 160 2.12 -10.59 -3.09
C THR A 160 2.37 -9.23 -2.45
N LEU A 161 1.50 -8.26 -2.72
CA LEU A 161 1.55 -6.94 -2.10
C LEU A 161 0.74 -6.92 -0.81
N VAL A 162 1.37 -6.47 0.28
CA VAL A 162 0.70 -6.23 1.57
C VAL A 162 0.92 -4.78 2.01
N LEU A 163 -0.05 -4.26 2.76
CA LEU A 163 -0.09 -2.87 3.19
C LEU A 163 -0.61 -2.75 4.63
N GLY A 164 0.10 -1.99 5.45
CA GLY A 164 -0.29 -1.62 6.80
C GLY A 164 -0.09 -0.13 7.06
N ALA A 165 -0.72 0.36 8.12
CA ALA A 165 -0.51 1.71 8.65
C ALA A 165 -0.23 1.62 10.15
N PHE A 166 0.65 2.47 10.67
CA PHE A 166 1.01 2.48 12.09
C PHE A 166 1.33 3.87 12.59
N ASP A 167 1.05 4.11 13.86
CA ASP A 167 1.40 5.32 14.59
C ASP A 167 2.92 5.38 14.81
N ALA A 168 3.57 6.32 14.13
CA ALA A 168 5.01 6.51 14.17
C ALA A 168 5.49 7.20 15.47
N THR A 169 4.57 7.79 16.24
CA THR A 169 4.87 8.40 17.54
C THR A 169 4.99 7.35 18.64
N ALA A 170 4.27 6.23 18.50
CA ALA A 170 4.33 5.09 19.42
C ALA A 170 5.53 4.16 19.17
N GLY A 171 6.07 4.15 17.94
CA GLY A 171 7.26 3.38 17.57
C GLY A 171 7.72 3.71 16.16
N ARG A 172 9.02 3.52 15.88
CA ARG A 172 9.63 4.04 14.64
C ARG A 172 9.46 3.13 13.42
N ASP A 173 8.96 1.93 13.62
CA ASP A 173 8.80 0.92 12.56
C ASP A 173 7.51 0.10 12.75
N TRP A 174 7.21 -0.75 11.75
CA TRP A 174 6.03 -1.61 11.73
C TRP A 174 5.91 -2.57 12.93
N TYR A 175 7.03 -2.98 13.52
CA TYR A 175 7.06 -3.98 14.58
C TYR A 175 6.97 -3.37 15.98
N SER A 176 7.42 -2.12 16.14
CA SER A 176 7.39 -1.38 17.40
C SER A 176 6.25 -0.36 17.50
N GLY A 177 5.74 0.11 16.37
CA GLY A 177 4.66 1.09 16.28
C GLY A 177 3.28 0.49 16.59
N GLN A 178 2.36 1.34 17.01
CA GLN A 178 0.96 0.93 17.20
C GLN A 178 0.28 0.82 15.83
N ARG A 179 0.03 -0.40 15.39
CA ARG A 179 -0.61 -0.68 14.10
C ARG A 179 -2.08 -0.29 14.11
N LEU A 180 -2.54 0.30 13.02
CA LEU A 180 -3.96 0.59 12.79
C LEU A 180 -4.65 -0.68 12.27
N LEU A 181 -5.83 -0.96 12.80
CA LEU A 181 -6.67 -2.05 12.31
C LEU A 181 -7.34 -1.67 10.99
N VAL A 182 -7.45 -2.61 10.07
CA VAL A 182 -8.28 -2.52 8.89
C VAL A 182 -9.74 -2.74 9.31
N THR A 183 -10.54 -1.68 9.26
CA THR A 183 -11.94 -1.67 9.72
C THR A 183 -12.94 -1.89 8.59
N ALA A 184 -12.53 -1.66 7.35
CA ALA A 184 -13.26 -2.01 6.15
C ALA A 184 -12.29 -2.42 5.04
N ALA A 185 -12.67 -3.39 4.20
CA ALA A 185 -11.92 -3.80 3.03
C ALA A 185 -12.84 -4.46 2.00
N PRO A 186 -12.51 -4.40 0.69
CA PRO A 186 -13.12 -5.26 -0.30
C PRO A 186 -13.00 -6.73 0.08
N SER A 187 -14.04 -7.53 -0.20
CA SER A 187 -14.02 -8.97 0.08
C SER A 187 -12.90 -9.74 -0.62
N ALA A 188 -12.38 -9.20 -1.73
CA ALA A 188 -11.25 -9.75 -2.48
C ALA A 188 -9.87 -9.44 -1.85
N MET A 189 -9.81 -8.65 -0.78
CA MET A 189 -8.58 -8.23 -0.11
C MET A 189 -8.57 -8.78 1.33
N PRO A 190 -7.94 -9.95 1.56
CA PRO A 190 -7.84 -10.52 2.89
C PRO A 190 -7.14 -9.58 3.87
N ILE A 191 -7.61 -9.60 5.12
CA ILE A 191 -6.96 -8.92 6.24
C ILE A 191 -6.17 -9.98 7.00
N LEU A 192 -4.94 -9.64 7.37
CA LEU A 192 -3.91 -10.48 7.98
C LEU A 192 -3.37 -9.82 9.27
N GLU A 193 -2.44 -10.50 9.94
CA GLU A 193 -1.74 -10.03 11.16
C GLU A 193 -2.69 -9.42 12.20
N ASN A 194 -3.69 -10.19 12.65
CA ASN A 194 -4.66 -9.77 13.67
C ASN A 194 -5.44 -8.51 13.28
N GLY A 195 -5.76 -8.36 11.99
CA GLY A 195 -6.56 -7.25 11.51
C GLY A 195 -5.74 -6.04 11.04
N ALA A 196 -4.42 -6.04 11.15
CA ALA A 196 -3.60 -4.85 10.90
C ALA A 196 -3.04 -4.74 9.48
N LEU A 197 -2.99 -5.85 8.73
CA LEU A 197 -2.31 -5.92 7.44
C LEU A 197 -3.27 -6.29 6.33
N LEU A 198 -3.36 -5.49 5.27
CA LEU A 198 -4.23 -5.74 4.12
C LEU A 198 -3.44 -6.39 2.98
N ARG A 199 -3.91 -7.53 2.46
CA ARG A 199 -3.38 -8.13 1.24
C ARG A 199 -4.06 -7.54 0.02
N LEU A 200 -3.30 -6.82 -0.79
CA LEU A 200 -3.79 -6.07 -1.95
C LEU A 200 -3.83 -6.87 -3.25
N GLY A 201 -3.22 -8.06 -3.27
CA GLY A 201 -3.24 -8.97 -4.41
C GLY A 201 -1.87 -9.51 -4.80
N GLY A 202 -1.85 -10.46 -5.73
CA GLY A 202 -0.64 -10.98 -6.35
C GLY A 202 -0.31 -10.22 -7.64
N TYR A 203 0.97 -10.10 -7.96
CA TYR A 203 1.46 -9.47 -9.18
C TYR A 203 2.49 -10.37 -9.87
N ALA A 204 2.48 -10.41 -11.20
CA ALA A 204 3.46 -11.12 -12.01
C ALA A 204 4.02 -10.21 -13.11
N ARG A 205 5.28 -10.42 -13.51
CA ARG A 205 5.86 -9.70 -14.66
C ARG A 205 5.31 -10.25 -15.96
N ASN A 206 4.88 -9.38 -16.86
CA ASN A 206 4.56 -9.73 -18.24
C ASN A 206 5.84 -9.78 -19.10
N ALA A 207 5.70 -10.16 -20.38
CA ALA A 207 6.83 -10.23 -21.32
C ALA A 207 7.51 -8.86 -21.59
N ALA A 208 6.82 -7.74 -21.35
CA ALA A 208 7.37 -6.39 -21.46
C ALA A 208 8.06 -5.90 -20.17
N GLY A 209 8.06 -6.74 -19.12
CA GLY A 209 8.62 -6.46 -17.81
C GLY A 209 7.72 -5.63 -16.89
N ASP A 210 6.48 -5.30 -17.30
CA ASP A 210 5.51 -4.61 -16.46
C ASP A 210 4.88 -5.57 -15.46
N TRP A 211 4.57 -5.07 -14.28
CA TRP A 211 3.83 -5.82 -13.26
C TRP A 211 2.34 -5.77 -13.55
N GLN A 212 1.71 -6.95 -13.63
CA GLN A 212 0.27 -7.10 -13.81
C GLN A 212 -0.32 -7.81 -12.61
N ALA A 213 -1.48 -7.33 -12.16
CA ALA A 213 -2.24 -8.01 -11.13
C ALA A 213 -2.62 -9.41 -11.63
N ILE A 214 -2.45 -10.40 -10.78
CA ILE A 214 -2.91 -11.76 -11.01
C ILE A 214 -4.40 -11.77 -10.71
N GLU A 215 -5.22 -11.99 -11.74
CA GLU A 215 -6.66 -12.15 -11.54
C GLU A 215 -6.94 -13.39 -10.70
N LEU A 216 -7.77 -13.22 -9.66
CA LEU A 216 -8.28 -14.35 -8.89
C LEU A 216 -9.28 -15.10 -9.76
N ASP A 217 -9.01 -16.37 -10.02
CA ASP A 217 -9.95 -17.24 -10.73
C ASP A 217 -11.21 -17.45 -9.89
N ALA A 218 -12.24 -16.67 -10.20
CA ALA A 218 -13.56 -16.76 -9.57
C ALA A 218 -14.48 -17.78 -10.27
N ALA A 219 -13.96 -18.59 -11.20
CA ALA A 219 -14.76 -19.60 -11.87
C ALA A 219 -15.37 -20.57 -10.87
N LYS A 220 -16.63 -20.95 -11.13
CA LYS A 220 -17.26 -22.03 -10.36
C LYS A 220 -16.45 -23.31 -10.58
N PRO A 221 -16.12 -24.05 -9.51
CA PRO A 221 -15.34 -25.27 -9.66
C PRO A 221 -16.10 -26.27 -10.53
N ALA A 222 -15.40 -26.95 -11.43
CA ALA A 222 -15.99 -27.94 -12.34
C ALA A 222 -16.63 -29.12 -11.58
N ARG A 223 -16.07 -29.46 -10.41
CA ARG A 223 -16.60 -30.46 -9.50
C ARG A 223 -16.74 -29.85 -8.12
N ARG A 224 -17.94 -29.90 -7.54
CA ARG A 224 -18.18 -29.49 -6.15
C ARG A 224 -17.62 -30.52 -5.18
N THR A 225 -17.13 -30.04 -4.05
CA THR A 225 -16.75 -30.86 -2.89
C THR A 225 -17.27 -30.19 -1.62
N ASP A 226 -17.29 -30.92 -0.51
CA ASP A 226 -17.65 -30.44 0.81
C ASP A 226 -16.59 -30.84 1.86
N ALA A 227 -15.35 -31.08 1.41
CA ALA A 227 -14.26 -31.45 2.30
C ALA A 227 -13.96 -30.29 3.26
N ARG A 228 -14.15 -30.57 4.55
CA ARG A 228 -13.98 -29.63 5.65
C ARG A 228 -12.63 -29.85 6.33
N PHE A 229 -11.93 -28.76 6.57
CA PHE A 229 -10.65 -28.73 7.26
C PHE A 229 -10.87 -27.93 8.54
N ALA A 230 -10.90 -28.66 9.67
CA ALA A 230 -11.40 -28.15 10.94
C ALA A 230 -12.82 -27.55 10.79
N ASP A 231 -13.13 -26.56 11.61
CA ASP A 231 -14.36 -25.76 11.58
C ASP A 231 -14.22 -24.45 10.78
N GLN A 232 -13.10 -24.28 10.06
CA GLN A 232 -12.69 -22.98 9.53
C GLN A 232 -12.67 -22.91 8.00
N ILE A 233 -12.32 -23.98 7.29
CA ILE A 233 -12.10 -23.93 5.84
C ILE A 233 -12.81 -25.11 5.14
N VAL A 234 -13.40 -24.82 3.98
CA VAL A 234 -14.01 -25.83 3.09
C VAL A 234 -13.34 -25.75 1.73
N LEU A 235 -12.98 -26.91 1.18
CA LEU A 235 -12.78 -27.06 -0.25
C LEU A 235 -14.17 -27.19 -0.88
N ASP A 236 -14.66 -26.11 -1.49
CA ASP A 236 -15.96 -26.05 -2.16
C ASP A 236 -15.94 -26.73 -3.54
N GLY A 237 -14.75 -26.96 -4.11
CA GLY A 237 -14.62 -27.76 -5.31
C GLY A 237 -13.23 -27.73 -5.96
N VAL A 238 -13.13 -28.50 -7.05
CA VAL A 238 -11.91 -28.69 -7.84
C VAL A 238 -12.24 -28.55 -9.31
N THR A 239 -11.40 -27.82 -10.04
CA THR A 239 -11.36 -27.82 -11.50
C THR A 239 -10.09 -28.53 -11.93
N PRO A 240 -10.17 -29.82 -12.33
CA PRO A 240 -9.00 -30.53 -12.82
C PRO A 240 -8.54 -29.95 -14.18
N PRO A 241 -7.28 -30.17 -14.55
CA PRO A 241 -6.79 -29.86 -15.89
C PRO A 241 -7.63 -30.56 -16.97
N ALA A 242 -7.69 -29.96 -18.17
CA ALA A 242 -7.96 -30.74 -19.36
C ALA A 242 -6.76 -31.68 -19.57
N LEU A 243 -6.98 -32.98 -19.45
CA LEU A 243 -5.98 -33.99 -19.77
C LEU A 243 -5.93 -34.12 -21.29
N ASP A 244 -4.96 -33.48 -21.93
CA ASP A 244 -4.58 -33.83 -23.29
C ASP A 244 -3.65 -35.05 -23.23
N ASP A 245 -3.89 -36.03 -24.11
CA ASP A 245 -3.15 -37.32 -24.17
C ASP A 245 -1.63 -37.18 -24.41
N GLY A 246 -1.11 -35.94 -24.57
CA GLY A 246 0.31 -35.61 -24.74
C GLY A 246 0.96 -34.85 -23.57
N ALA A 247 0.34 -34.83 -22.38
CA ALA A 247 0.81 -34.04 -21.22
C ALA A 247 1.88 -34.74 -20.35
N ILE A 248 2.58 -35.76 -20.86
CA ILE A 248 3.73 -36.33 -20.16
C ILE A 248 4.83 -35.25 -20.09
N ASP A 249 5.40 -35.04 -18.90
CA ASP A 249 6.44 -34.05 -18.59
C ASP A 249 6.05 -32.56 -18.68
N LYS A 250 4.76 -32.22 -18.71
CA LYS A 250 4.30 -30.82 -18.62
C LYS A 250 3.75 -30.48 -17.23
N ALA A 251 3.95 -29.23 -16.81
CA ALA A 251 3.26 -28.70 -15.64
C ALA A 251 1.74 -28.71 -15.89
N ILE A 252 1.01 -29.29 -14.95
CA ILE A 252 -0.44 -29.45 -15.03
C ILE A 252 -1.08 -28.45 -14.07
N THR A 253 -1.97 -27.60 -14.59
CA THR A 253 -2.69 -26.62 -13.77
C THR A 253 -4.03 -27.20 -13.34
N PHE A 254 -4.29 -27.20 -12.03
CA PHE A 254 -5.61 -27.45 -11.46
C PHE A 254 -6.00 -26.29 -10.55
N THR A 255 -7.29 -26.00 -10.45
CA THR A 255 -7.81 -24.95 -9.56
C THR A 255 -8.55 -25.60 -8.39
N LEU A 256 -8.28 -25.11 -7.18
CA LEU A 256 -9.01 -25.46 -5.96
C LEU A 256 -9.84 -24.26 -5.52
N ALA A 257 -11.15 -24.45 -5.37
CA ALA A 257 -12.05 -23.43 -4.84
C ALA A 257 -12.19 -23.60 -3.33
N TRP A 258 -11.62 -22.67 -2.58
CA TRP A 258 -11.63 -22.67 -1.12
C TRP A 258 -12.58 -21.60 -0.58
N ARG A 259 -13.19 -21.88 0.56
CA ARG A 259 -14.02 -20.92 1.29
C ARG A 259 -13.74 -21.01 2.79
N ALA A 260 -13.46 -19.85 3.40
CA ALA A 260 -13.44 -19.72 4.84
C ALA A 260 -14.88 -19.71 5.39
N ILE A 261 -15.15 -20.49 6.44
CA ILE A 261 -16.41 -20.50 7.19
C ILE A 261 -16.32 -19.57 8.40
N ALA A 262 -15.12 -19.46 8.98
CA ALA A 262 -14.77 -18.54 10.05
C ALA A 262 -13.38 -17.96 9.76
N PRO A 263 -13.02 -16.79 10.32
CA PRO A 263 -11.64 -16.31 10.30
C PRO A 263 -10.72 -17.39 10.90
N PRO A 264 -9.60 -17.74 10.23
CA PRO A 264 -8.61 -18.60 10.85
C PRO A 264 -8.07 -17.93 12.12
N PRO A 265 -7.74 -18.70 13.17
CA PRO A 265 -7.31 -18.17 14.47
C PRO A 265 -5.90 -17.57 14.41
N ASP A 266 -5.10 -18.01 13.44
CA ASP A 266 -3.77 -17.49 13.15
C ASP A 266 -3.77 -16.97 11.71
N ASP A 267 -3.51 -15.67 11.55
CA ASP A 267 -3.07 -15.09 10.28
C ASP A 267 -1.53 -15.11 10.27
N TYR A 268 -0.96 -15.73 9.24
CA TYR A 268 0.50 -15.70 8.99
C TYR A 268 0.98 -14.28 8.67
#